data_AF-A0A0G0GSU7-F1
#
_entry.id   AF-A0A0G0GSU7-F1
#
_cell.length_a   1.000
_cell.length_b   1.000
_cell.length_c   1.000
_cell.angle_alpha   90.00
_cell.angle_beta   90.00
_cell.angle_gamma   90.00
#
_symmetry.space_group_name_H-M   'P 1'
#
loop_
_entity.id
_entity.type
_entity.pdbx_description
1 polymer ?
#
loop_
_entity_poly.entity_id
_entity_poly.type
_entity_poly.pdbx_seq_one_letter_code
_entity_poly.pdbx_strand_id
1 'polypeptide(L)'
;MRRAAVSVPSNIVEGFKRKTVKESLNFYNISAGSLEELKYQLLLSKDLGYLKENDYLEIFNLSEEVSKLLQAWSNSQKDNSDLA
;
A
#
# COMPACT_ATOMS: atom_id res chain seq x y z
N MET A 1 -6.08 -9.73 -7.02
CA MET A 1 -6.70 -8.48 -6.56
C MET A 1 -7.17 -8.56 -5.12
N ARG A 2 -8.17 -9.40 -4.77
CA ARG A 2 -8.68 -9.50 -3.39
C ARG A 2 -7.59 -9.71 -2.32
N ARG A 3 -6.65 -10.63 -2.54
CA ARG A 3 -5.54 -10.86 -1.61
C ARG A 3 -4.64 -9.64 -1.47
N ALA A 4 -4.23 -9.02 -2.58
CA ALA A 4 -3.39 -7.82 -2.58
C ALA A 4 -4.09 -6.67 -1.82
N ALA A 5 -5.35 -6.39 -2.14
CA ALA A 5 -6.15 -5.35 -1.49
C ALA A 5 -6.31 -5.57 0.03
N VAL A 6 -6.57 -6.81 0.48
CA VAL A 6 -6.69 -7.14 1.91
C VAL A 6 -5.32 -7.16 2.61
N SER A 7 -4.25 -7.51 1.89
CA SER A 7 -2.88 -7.55 2.41
C SER A 7 -2.37 -6.16 2.82
N VAL A 8 -2.75 -5.09 2.10
CA VAL A 8 -2.33 -3.71 2.42
C VAL A 8 -2.68 -3.31 3.86
N PRO A 9 -3.97 -3.26 4.28
CA PRO A 9 -4.31 -2.88 5.65
C PRO A 9 -3.85 -3.91 6.69
N SER A 10 -3.81 -5.20 6.32
CA SER A 10 -3.36 -6.27 7.23
C SER A 10 -1.90 -6.06 7.66
N ASN A 11 -1.02 -5.78 6.70
CA ASN A 11 0.39 -5.51 6.99
C ASN A 11 0.59 -4.16 7.69
N ILE A 12 -0.20 -3.13 7.40
CA ILE A 12 -0.15 -1.86 8.14
C ILE A 12 -0.43 -2.09 9.64
N VAL A 13 -1.51 -2.80 9.96
CA VAL A 13 -1.88 -3.12 11.36
C VAL A 13 -0.81 -3.98 12.03
N GLU A 14 -0.26 -4.95 11.31
CA GLU A 14 0.79 -5.81 11.86
C GLU A 14 2.09 -5.04 12.12
N GLY A 15 2.47 -4.13 11.21
CA GLY A 15 3.61 -3.23 11.36
C GLY A 15 3.48 -2.29 12.55
N PHE A 16 2.28 -1.75 12.77
CA PHE A 16 1.98 -0.88 13.91
C PHE A 16 2.18 -1.57 15.27
N LYS A 17 1.99 -2.89 15.32
CA LYS A 17 2.17 -3.71 16.53
C LYS A 17 3.62 -4.11 16.81
N ARG A 18 4.57 -3.81 15.91
CA ARG A 18 5.97 -4.18 16.07
C ARG A 18 6.69 -3.30 17.08
N LYS A 19 7.73 -3.87 17.71
CA LYS A 19 8.44 -3.22 18.81
C LYS A 19 9.53 -2.26 18.33
N THR A 20 10.13 -2.57 17.19
CA THR A 20 11.20 -1.77 16.61
C THR A 20 10.73 -1.12 15.31
N VAL A 21 11.19 0.10 15.07
CA VAL A 21 10.89 0.83 13.83
C VAL A 21 11.31 0.03 12.60
N LYS A 22 12.47 -0.65 12.66
CA LYS A 22 12.94 -1.53 11.58
C LYS A 22 11.93 -2.63 11.23
N GLU A 23 11.33 -3.28 12.22
CA GLU A 23 10.31 -4.29 11.98
C GLU A 23 9.04 -3.66 11.41
N SER A 24 8.55 -2.55 11.96
CA SER A 24 7.37 -1.84 11.42
C SER A 24 7.57 -1.47 9.95
N LEU A 25 8.73 -0.93 9.59
CA LEU A 25 9.07 -0.55 8.22
C LEU A 25 9.07 -1.74 7.26
N ASN A 26 9.51 -2.93 7.69
CA ASN A 26 9.43 -4.13 6.86
C ASN A 26 7.97 -4.45 6.49
N PHE A 27 7.03 -4.33 7.43
CA PHE A 27 5.60 -4.52 7.17
C PHE A 27 5.01 -3.44 6.27
N TYR A 28 5.41 -2.18 6.44
CA TYR A 28 4.96 -1.11 5.54
C TYR A 28 5.51 -1.30 4.12
N ASN A 29 6.73 -1.83 3.96
CA ASN A 29 7.27 -2.20 2.65
C ASN A 29 6.45 -3.34 2.00
N ILE A 30 6.03 -4.35 2.77
CA ILE A 30 5.15 -5.42 2.27
C ILE A 30 3.77 -4.85 1.87
N SER A 31 3.25 -3.90 2.64
CA SER A 31 2.02 -3.18 2.34
C SER A 31 2.13 -2.43 1.01
N ALA A 32 3.24 -1.71 0.81
CA ALA A 32 3.52 -0.98 -0.43
C ALA A 32 3.65 -1.93 -1.63
N GLY A 33 4.37 -3.05 -1.48
CA GLY A 33 4.46 -4.07 -2.53
C GLY A 33 3.08 -4.65 -2.91
N SER A 34 2.24 -4.96 -1.92
CA SER A 34 0.88 -5.44 -2.15
C SER A 34 0.02 -4.41 -2.88
N LEU A 35 0.22 -3.11 -2.61
CA LEU A 35 -0.49 -2.02 -3.27
C LEU A 35 -0.06 -1.88 -4.74
N GLU A 36 1.23 -1.98 -5.04
CA GLU A 36 1.75 -1.95 -6.41
C GLU A 36 1.27 -3.16 -7.23
N GLU A 37 1.22 -4.36 -6.63
CA GLU A 37 0.60 -5.52 -7.26
C GLU A 37 -0.88 -5.29 -7.60
N LEU A 38 -1.63 -4.62 -6.71
CA LEU A 38 -3.03 -4.29 -6.96
C LEU A 38 -3.18 -3.30 -8.11
N LYS A 39 -2.37 -2.22 -8.14
CA LYS A 39 -2.36 -1.24 -9.24
C LYS A 39 -2.08 -1.88 -10.58
N TYR A 40 -1.08 -2.77 -10.65
CA TYR A 40 -0.79 -3.52 -11.86
C TYR A 40 -1.98 -4.40 -12.28
N GLN A 41 -2.62 -5.11 -11.34
CA GLN A 41 -3.78 -5.94 -11.65
C GLN A 41 -5.00 -5.12 -12.09
N LEU A 42 -5.18 -3.90 -11.58
CA LEU A 42 -6.22 -2.96 -12.03
C LEU A 42 -5.97 -2.55 -13.48
N LEU A 43 -4.74 -2.16 -13.82
CA LEU A 43 -4.35 -1.81 -15.19
C LEU A 43 -4.57 -2.98 -16.15
N LEU A 44 -4.08 -4.17 -15.79
CA LEU A 44 -4.27 -5.38 -16.60
C LEU A 44 -5.75 -5.73 -16.78
N SER A 45 -6.57 -5.58 -15.73
CA SER A 45 -8.01 -5.86 -15.81
C SER A 45 -8.74 -4.88 -16.73
N LYS A 46 -8.29 -3.61 -16.77
CA LYS A 46 -8.79 -2.59 -17.69
C LYS A 46 -8.43 -2.94 -19.13
N ASP A 47 -7.16 -3.26 -19.38
CA ASP A 47 -6.66 -3.58 -20.74
C ASP A 47 -7.33 -4.83 -21.33
N LEU A 48 -7.68 -5.79 -20.47
CA LEU A 48 -8.43 -6.99 -20.86
C LEU A 48 -9.95 -6.78 -20.97
N GLY A 49 -10.45 -5.57 -20.69
CA GLY A 49 -11.88 -5.23 -20.79
C GLY A 49 -12.74 -5.78 -19.64
N TYR A 50 -12.14 -6.24 -18.55
CA TYR A 50 -12.87 -6.70 -17.35
C TYR A 50 -13.27 -5.55 -16.42
N LEU A 51 -12.64 -4.38 -16.56
CA LEU A 51 -12.88 -3.19 -15.76
C LEU A 51 -13.10 -1.99 -16.67
N LYS A 52 -14.17 -1.22 -16.43
CA LYS A 52 -14.46 -0.01 -17.21
C LYS A 52 -13.45 1.09 -16.85
N GLU A 53 -13.16 1.98 -17.79
CA GLU A 53 -12.20 3.09 -17.59
C GLU A 53 -12.54 3.94 -16.35
N ASN A 54 -13.82 4.29 -16.16
CA ASN A 54 -14.23 5.10 -15.01
C ASN A 54 -13.99 4.38 -13.67
N ASP A 55 -14.36 3.10 -13.58
CA ASP A 55 -14.15 2.28 -12.38
C ASP A 55 -12.64 2.08 -12.11
N TYR A 56 -11.86 1.88 -13.17
CA TYR A 56 -10.40 1.82 -13.10
C TYR A 56 -9.82 3.12 -12.54
N LEU A 57 -10.18 4.27 -13.10
CA LEU A 57 -9.65 5.57 -12.68
C LEU A 57 -9.99 5.86 -11.22
N GLU A 58 -11.22 5.57 -10.79
CA GLU A 58 -11.63 5.74 -9.39
C GLU A 58 -10.76 4.91 -8.44
N ILE A 59 -10.65 3.60 -8.69
CA ILE A 59 -9.93 2.69 -7.79
C ILE A 59 -8.41 2.96 -7.86
N PHE A 60 -7.88 3.31 -9.03
CA PHE A 60 -6.46 3.64 -9.21
C PHE A 60 -6.10 4.92 -8.45
N ASN A 61 -6.93 5.96 -8.52
CA ASN A 61 -6.70 7.20 -7.78
C ASN A 61 -6.74 6.99 -6.26
N LEU A 62 -7.68 6.17 -5.76
CA LEU A 62 -7.69 5.76 -4.35
C LEU A 62 -6.41 5.01 -3.97
N SER A 63 -5.94 4.12 -4.85
CA SER A 63 -4.69 3.37 -4.64
C SER A 63 -3.46 4.29 -4.61
N GLU A 64 -3.45 5.34 -5.44
CA GLU A 64 -2.40 6.38 -5.42
C GLU A 64 -2.42 7.20 -4.12
N GLU A 65 -3.59 7.55 -3.61
CA GLU A 65 -3.73 8.25 -2.33
C GLU A 65 -3.18 7.40 -1.18
N VAL A 66 -3.56 6.12 -1.11
CA VAL A 66 -3.02 5.19 -0.11
C VAL A 66 -1.50 5.06 -0.21
N SER A 67 -0.94 5.05 -1.42
CA SER A 67 0.52 5.00 -1.63
C SER A 67 1.22 6.20 -1.01
N LYS A 68 0.70 7.40 -1.26
CA LYS A 68 1.25 8.65 -0.70
C LYS A 68 1.17 8.67 0.82
N LEU A 69 0.02 8.28 1.38
CA LEU A 69 -0.18 8.21 2.84
C LEU A 69 0.77 7.20 3.49
N LEU A 70 0.91 6.01 2.91
CA LEU A 70 1.79 4.96 3.43
C LEU A 70 3.27 5.38 3.36
N GLN A 71 3.69 6.05 2.29
CA GLN A 71 5.05 6.56 2.13
C GLN A 71 5.33 7.67 3.15
N ALA A 72 4.43 8.65 3.29
CA ALA A 72 4.56 9.72 4.28
C ALA A 72 4.64 9.17 5.70
N TRP A 73 3.77 8.21 6.05
CA TRP A 73 3.81 7.51 7.33
C TRP A 73 5.14 6.81 7.55
N SER A 74 5.58 5.99 6.58
CA SER A 74 6.84 5.24 6.69
C SER A 74 8.06 6.15 6.89
N ASN A 75 8.10 7.32 6.23
CA ASN A 75 9.17 8.29 6.42
C ASN A 75 9.11 8.93 7.82
N SER A 76 7.92 9.32 8.29
CA SER A 76 7.78 9.87 9.65
C SER A 76 8.24 8.91 10.75
N GLN A 77 8.09 7.60 10.56
CA GLN A 77 8.55 6.60 11.51
C GLN A 77 10.08 6.48 11.53
N LYS A 78 10.75 6.66 10.38
CA LYS A 78 12.22 6.70 10.28
C LYS A 78 12.77 7.94 10.98
N ASP A 79 12.23 9.11 10.64
CA ASP A 79 12.71 10.39 11.17
C ASP A 79 12.60 10.44 12.70
N ASN A 80 11.50 9.93 13.27
CA ASN A 80 11.31 9.85 14.71
C ASN A 80 12.25 8.86 15.41
N SER A 81 12.72 7.82 14.71
CA SER A 81 13.73 6.90 15.27
C SER A 81 15.14 7.46 15.24
N ASP A 82 15.46 8.32 14.27
CA ASP A 82 16.78 8.94 14.16
C ASP A 82 16.97 10.08 15.18
N LEU A 83 15.88 10.57 15.77
CA LEU A 83 15.85 11.59 16.82
C LEU A 83 15.90 11.02 18.26
N ALA A 84 15.77 9.70 18.43
CA ALA A 84 15.69 9.00 19.71
C ALA A 84 17.01 8.29 20.08
#